data_AF-A0A916JHW4-F1
#
_entry.id   AF-A0A916JHW4-F1
#
_cell.length_a   1.000
_cell.length_b   1.000
_cell.length_c   1.000
_cell.angle_alpha   90.00
_cell.angle_beta   90.00
_cell.angle_gamma   90.00
#
_symmetry.space_group_name_H-M   'P 1'
#
loop_
_entity.id
_entity.type
_entity.pdbx_description
1 polymer ?
#
loop_
_entity_poly.entity_id
_entity_poly.type
_entity_poly.pdbx_seq_one_letter_code
_entity_poly.pdbx_strand_id
1 'polypeptide(L)'
;MLKTQVYCEYQLDNVLLYGYVDVIGKTLAVDIKTTSRYEADSFAHSHQNFYLAALRARGIRTLRYVITDFSDVYAESYDYPLDYSVQGRQIITFCDFLEDNRARITDTRIFGIS
;
A
#
# COMPACT_ATOMS: atom_id res chain seq x y z
N MET A 1 -10.91 -12.86 15.64
CA MET A 1 -11.87 -12.94 14.53
C MET A 1 -11.19 -12.42 13.28
N LEU A 2 -11.19 -13.21 12.21
CA LEU A 2 -10.69 -12.80 10.90
C LEU A 2 -11.65 -11.78 10.28
N LYS A 3 -11.13 -10.74 9.65
CA LYS A 3 -11.93 -9.73 8.94
C LYS A 3 -11.41 -9.59 7.53
N THR A 4 -12.30 -9.29 6.60
CA THR A 4 -11.98 -9.06 5.20
C THR A 4 -12.31 -7.63 4.79
N GLN A 5 -11.68 -7.14 3.71
CA GLN A 5 -11.95 -5.83 3.11
C GLN A 5 -11.97 -4.71 4.15
N VAL A 6 -10.84 -4.57 4.85
CA VAL A 6 -10.73 -3.66 5.99
C VAL A 6 -10.14 -2.34 5.56
N TYR A 7 -10.93 -1.28 5.70
CA TYR A 7 -10.45 0.09 5.54
C TYR A 7 -9.31 0.40 6.51
N CYS A 8 -8.28 1.07 6.00
CA CYS A 8 -7.22 1.68 6.78
C CYS A 8 -6.68 2.92 6.07
N GLU A 9 -6.08 3.80 6.86
CA GLU A 9 -5.49 5.04 6.38
C GLU A 9 -4.22 5.37 7.15
N TYR A 10 -3.34 6.11 6.50
CA TYR A 10 -2.08 6.58 7.02
C TYR A 10 -1.83 8.00 6.51
N GLN A 11 -1.63 8.93 7.44
CA GLN A 11 -1.27 10.30 7.10
C GLN A 11 0.25 10.39 6.93
N LEU A 12 0.71 10.75 5.73
CA LEU A 12 2.09 11.09 5.43
C LEU A 12 2.15 12.58 5.07
N ASP A 13 2.58 13.41 6.00
CA ASP A 13 2.59 14.88 5.86
C ASP A 13 1.23 15.42 5.39
N ASN A 14 1.14 16.00 4.18
CA ASN A 14 -0.10 16.50 3.58
C ASN A 14 -0.81 15.48 2.67
N VAL A 15 -0.36 14.22 2.64
CA VAL A 15 -0.91 13.15 1.81
C VAL A 15 -1.63 12.12 2.69
N LEU A 16 -2.92 11.90 2.42
CA LEU A 16 -3.69 10.80 3.03
C LEU A 16 -3.58 9.57 2.14
N LEU A 17 -2.86 8.54 2.61
CA LEU A 17 -2.85 7.22 1.99
C LEU A 17 -3.99 6.41 2.61
N TYR A 18 -4.86 5.83 1.79
CA TYR A 18 -5.98 5.02 2.27
C TYR A 18 -6.27 3.85 1.33
N GLY A 19 -6.94 2.84 1.85
CA GLY A 19 -7.35 1.68 1.06
C GLY A 19 -8.01 0.59 1.88
N TYR A 20 -8.28 -0.53 1.23
CA TYR A 20 -8.92 -1.70 1.82
C TYR A 20 -7.95 -2.88 1.76
N VAL A 21 -7.61 -3.43 2.93
CA VAL A 21 -6.77 -4.64 3.04
C VAL A 21 -7.65 -5.86 2.91
N ASP A 22 -7.23 -6.84 2.10
CA ASP A 22 -8.08 -7.99 1.77
C ASP A 22 -8.47 -8.81 2.99
N VAL A 23 -7.50 -9.14 3.84
CA VAL A 23 -7.73 -9.93 5.05
C VAL A 23 -6.86 -9.43 6.20
N ILE A 24 -7.43 -9.37 7.41
CA ILE A 24 -6.65 -9.17 8.63
C ILE A 24 -6.98 -10.24 9.68
N GLY A 25 -5.92 -10.72 10.33
CA GLY A 25 -5.95 -11.55 11.52
C GLY A 25 -5.61 -10.75 12.78
N LYS A 26 -5.04 -11.43 13.78
CA LYS A 26 -4.65 -10.79 15.06
C LYS A 26 -3.39 -9.92 14.91
N THR A 27 -2.38 -10.42 14.21
CA THR A 27 -1.08 -9.77 14.03
C THR A 27 -0.63 -9.71 12.56
N LEU A 28 -1.40 -10.33 11.66
CA LEU A 28 -1.08 -10.48 10.24
C LEU A 28 -2.16 -9.79 9.40
N ALA A 29 -1.73 -8.95 8.46
CA ALA A 29 -2.51 -8.51 7.32
C ALA A 29 -2.10 -9.31 6.08
N VAL A 30 -3.05 -9.62 5.21
CA VAL A 30 -2.83 -10.28 3.93
C VAL A 30 -3.45 -9.44 2.83
N ASP A 31 -2.68 -9.24 1.77
CA ASP A 31 -3.11 -8.64 0.51
C ASP A 31 -2.90 -9.69 -0.60
N ILE A 32 -3.94 -9.95 -1.39
CA ILE A 32 -3.98 -11.02 -2.38
C ILE A 32 -3.70 -10.43 -3.76
N LYS A 33 -2.77 -11.07 -4.49
CA LYS A 33 -2.31 -10.59 -5.78
C LYS A 33 -2.36 -11.67 -6.83
N THR A 34 -2.77 -11.27 -8.03
CA THR A 34 -2.65 -12.09 -9.23
C THR A 34 -1.75 -11.37 -10.22
N THR A 35 -0.84 -12.09 -10.85
CA THR A 35 0.03 -11.60 -11.92
C THR A 35 0.11 -12.63 -13.02
N SER A 36 0.53 -12.28 -14.23
CA SER A 36 0.86 -13.27 -15.27
C SER A 36 2.25 -13.88 -15.09
N ARG A 37 3.11 -13.22 -14.31
CA ARG A 37 4.48 -13.65 -14.01
C ARG A 37 4.90 -13.03 -12.68
N TYR A 38 5.34 -13.86 -11.75
CA TYR A 38 5.90 -13.40 -10.49
C TYR A 38 7.43 -13.40 -10.53
N GLU A 39 8.03 -12.38 -9.92
CA GLU A 39 9.47 -12.31 -9.63
C GLU A 39 9.64 -11.97 -8.15
N ALA A 40 10.67 -12.52 -7.51
CA ALA A 40 10.92 -12.25 -6.10
C ALA A 40 11.12 -10.74 -5.84
N ASP A 41 10.60 -10.29 -4.71
CA ASP A 41 10.63 -8.90 -4.24
C ASP A 41 9.81 -7.92 -5.09
N SER A 42 8.83 -8.42 -5.84
CA SER A 42 7.91 -7.61 -6.66
C SER A 42 7.16 -6.56 -5.82
N PHE A 43 6.95 -6.81 -4.52
CA PHE A 43 6.23 -5.90 -3.63
C PHE A 43 7.11 -5.19 -2.60
N ALA A 44 8.45 -5.28 -2.70
CA ALA A 44 9.38 -4.66 -1.75
C ALA A 44 9.21 -3.14 -1.66
N HIS A 45 8.87 -2.51 -2.79
CA HIS A 45 8.61 -1.07 -2.89
C HIS A 45 7.13 -0.75 -3.19
N SER A 46 6.22 -1.69 -2.94
CA SER A 46 4.78 -1.42 -3.06
C SER A 46 4.34 -0.34 -2.08
N HIS A 47 3.52 0.61 -2.56
CA HIS A 47 2.88 1.62 -1.70
C HIS A 47 1.85 0.99 -0.75
N GLN A 48 1.34 -0.22 -1.04
CA GLN A 48 0.48 -0.95 -0.11
C GLN A 48 1.22 -1.39 1.16
N ASN A 49 2.55 -1.32 1.21
CA ASN A 49 3.32 -1.54 2.44
C ASN A 49 2.92 -0.55 3.56
N PHE A 50 2.34 0.61 3.22
CA PHE A 50 1.78 1.54 4.20
C PHE A 50 0.57 0.99 4.97
N TYR A 51 -0.08 -0.09 4.50
CA TYR A 51 -1.10 -0.79 5.30
C TYR A 51 -0.55 -1.28 6.64
N LEU A 52 0.73 -1.67 6.68
CA LEU A 52 1.38 -2.09 7.93
C LEU A 52 1.49 -0.93 8.93
N ALA A 53 1.83 0.27 8.45
CA ALA A 53 1.85 1.48 9.28
C ALA A 53 0.43 1.87 9.74
N ALA A 54 -0.53 1.89 8.81
CA ALA A 54 -1.94 2.20 9.05
C ALA A 54 -2.60 1.28 10.10
N LEU A 55 -2.26 -0.01 10.08
CA LEU A 55 -2.85 -1.02 10.96
C LEU A 55 -2.05 -1.30 12.23
N ARG A 56 -0.91 -0.64 12.44
CA ARG A 56 -0.02 -0.88 13.60
C ARG A 56 -0.74 -0.72 14.93
N ALA A 57 -1.55 0.33 15.07
CA ALA A 57 -2.34 0.60 16.28
C ALA A 57 -3.37 -0.49 16.58
N ARG A 58 -3.75 -1.28 15.56
CA ARG A 58 -4.69 -2.41 15.66
C ARG A 58 -3.99 -3.74 15.93
N GLY A 59 -2.70 -3.73 16.23
CA GLY A 59 -1.92 -4.92 16.61
C GLY A 59 -1.28 -5.67 15.45
N ILE A 60 -1.45 -5.21 14.20
CA ILE A 60 -0.81 -5.81 13.03
C ILE A 60 0.70 -5.52 13.04
N ARG A 61 1.49 -6.54 12.73
CA ARG A 61 2.96 -6.51 12.75
C ARG A 61 3.59 -7.06 11.47
N THR A 62 2.84 -7.84 10.69
CA THR A 62 3.28 -8.39 9.41
C THR A 62 2.25 -8.07 8.34
N LEU A 63 2.70 -7.62 7.18
CA LEU A 63 1.92 -7.62 5.94
C LEU A 63 2.45 -8.74 5.04
N ARG A 64 1.57 -9.63 4.58
CA ARG A 64 1.91 -10.70 3.64
C ARG A 64 1.18 -10.50 2.32
N TYR A 65 1.93 -10.45 1.24
CA TYR A 65 1.38 -10.63 -0.09
C TYR A 65 1.23 -12.12 -0.35
N VAL A 66 0.02 -12.58 -0.64
CA VAL A 66 -0.23 -13.94 -1.17
C VAL A 66 -0.47 -13.78 -2.66
N ILE A 67 0.46 -14.30 -3.45
CA ILE A 67 0.55 -14.01 -4.88
C ILE A 67 0.33 -15.30 -5.65
N THR A 68 -0.41 -15.26 -6.74
CA THR A 68 -0.46 -16.38 -7.70
C THR A 68 -0.21 -15.87 -9.10
N ASP A 69 0.49 -16.67 -9.88
CA ASP A 69 0.62 -16.49 -11.33
C ASP A 69 -0.33 -17.41 -12.13
N PHE A 70 -1.35 -17.94 -11.44
CA PHE A 70 -2.30 -18.95 -11.89
C PHE A 70 -1.70 -20.35 -12.11
N SER A 71 -0.40 -20.55 -11.89
CA SER A 71 0.25 -21.86 -11.89
C SER A 71 0.68 -22.26 -10.48
N ASP A 72 1.34 -21.34 -9.78
CA ASP A 72 1.86 -21.51 -8.43
C ASP A 72 1.32 -20.42 -7.47
N VAL A 73 1.61 -20.61 -6.18
CA VAL A 73 1.33 -19.64 -5.13
C VAL A 73 2.63 -19.28 -4.41
N TYR A 74 2.87 -17.98 -4.31
CA TYR A 74 4.04 -17.37 -3.69
C TYR A 74 3.62 -16.51 -2.50
N ALA A 75 4.57 -16.22 -1.62
CA ALA A 75 4.34 -15.30 -0.50
C ALA A 75 5.57 -14.42 -0.23
N GLU A 76 5.33 -13.12 -0.11
CA GLU A 76 6.29 -12.13 0.40
C GLU A 76 5.76 -11.60 1.73
N SER A 77 6.58 -11.54 2.77
CA SER A 77 6.19 -11.02 4.10
C SER A 77 7.09 -9.88 4.51
N TYR A 78 6.49 -8.80 4.98
CA TYR A 78 7.16 -7.60 5.45
C TYR A 78 6.73 -7.33 6.90
N ASP A 79 7.72 -7.28 7.79
CA ASP A 79 7.50 -7.09 9.23
C ASP A 79 7.78 -5.66 9.67
N TYR A 80 7.15 -5.25 10.77
CA TYR A 80 7.44 -3.99 11.43
C TYR A 80 8.73 -4.11 12.29
N PRO A 81 9.63 -3.11 12.27
CA PRO A 81 9.58 -1.88 11.48
C PRO A 81 10.00 -2.10 10.01
N LEU A 82 9.37 -1.36 9.10
CA LEU A 82 9.69 -1.35 7.68
C LEU A 82 10.21 0.03 7.27
N ASP A 83 11.20 0.08 6.38
CA ASP A 83 11.66 1.33 5.77
C ASP A 83 10.74 1.74 4.62
N TYR A 84 10.22 2.96 4.70
CA TYR A 84 9.33 3.57 3.70
C TYR A 84 10.03 4.66 2.88
N SER A 85 11.34 4.82 3.00
CA SER A 85 12.10 5.92 2.39
C SER A 85 11.92 5.99 0.86
N VAL A 86 11.87 4.85 0.17
CA VAL A 86 11.68 4.78 -1.28
C VAL A 86 10.28 5.24 -1.67
N GLN A 87 9.24 4.68 -1.06
CA GLN A 87 7.84 5.01 -1.33
C GLN A 87 7.55 6.46 -0.93
N GLY A 88 8.09 6.92 0.20
CA GLY A 88 7.98 8.30 0.66
C GLY A 88 8.54 9.28 -0.36
N ARG A 89 9.74 9.03 -0.90
CA ARG A 89 10.29 9.84 -1.99
C ARG A 89 9.40 9.83 -3.23
N GLN A 90 8.90 8.67 -3.64
CA GLN A 90 8.01 8.55 -4.80
C GLN A 90 6.75 9.40 -4.62
N ILE A 91 6.11 9.35 -3.45
CA ILE A 91 4.93 10.15 -3.12
C ILE A 91 5.23 11.65 -3.20
N ILE A 92 6.34 12.10 -2.59
CA ILE A 92 6.72 13.52 -2.60
C ILE A 92 6.95 13.99 -4.04
N THR A 93 7.76 13.25 -4.82
CA THR A 93 8.03 13.62 -6.21
C THR A 93 6.78 13.59 -7.09
N PHE A 94 5.80 12.74 -6.78
CA PHE A 94 4.53 12.74 -7.47
C PHE A 94 3.71 14.00 -7.13
N CYS A 95 3.70 14.44 -5.87
CA CYS A 95 3.07 15.70 -5.49
C CYS A 95 3.70 16.89 -6.22
N ASP A 96 5.02 16.96 -6.29
CA ASP A 96 5.74 18.01 -7.03
C ASP A 96 5.33 18.01 -8.52
N PHE A 97 5.29 16.82 -9.14
CA PHE A 97 4.83 16.68 -10.52
C PHE A 97 3.41 17.22 -10.74
N LEU A 98 2.49 16.95 -9.79
CA LEU A 98 1.12 17.43 -9.87
C LEU A 98 1.04 18.96 -9.77
N GLU A 99 1.82 19.57 -8.89
CA GLU A 99 1.87 21.03 -8.77
C GLU A 99 2.48 21.68 -10.02
N ASP A 100 3.61 21.16 -10.51
CA ASP A 100 4.29 21.66 -11.71
C ASP A 100 3.40 21.60 -12.95
N ASN A 101 2.48 20.64 -13.00
CA ASN A 101 1.58 20.43 -14.14
C ASN A 101 0.12 20.82 -13.85
N ARG A 102 -0.15 21.49 -12.72
CA ARG A 102 -1.52 21.80 -12.26
C ARG A 102 -2.41 22.41 -13.34
N ALA A 103 -1.87 23.34 -14.14
CA ALA A 103 -2.61 24.00 -15.22
C ALA A 103 -3.01 23.08 -16.39
N ARG A 104 -2.35 21.92 -16.53
CA ARG A 104 -2.59 20.93 -17.59
C ARG A 104 -3.46 19.77 -17.12
N ILE A 105 -3.67 19.64 -15.82
CA ILE A 105 -4.47 18.57 -15.21
C ILE A 105 -5.93 19.01 -15.20
N THR A 106 -6.76 18.30 -15.96
CA THR A 106 -8.20 18.59 -16.06
C THR A 106 -9.02 17.92 -14.98
N ASP A 107 -8.52 16.82 -14.39
CA ASP A 107 -9.19 16.11 -13.31
C ASP A 107 -8.80 16.70 -11.95
N THR A 108 -9.61 17.64 -11.45
CA THR A 108 -9.33 18.35 -10.20
C THR A 108 -9.52 17.51 -8.94
N ARG A 109 -10.11 16.30 -9.05
CA ARG A 109 -10.26 15.37 -7.93
C ARG A 109 -8.92 14.98 -7.33
N ILE A 110 -7.86 14.97 -8.14
CA ILE A 110 -6.50 14.69 -7.68
C ILE A 110 -5.97 15.72 -6.68
N PHE A 111 -6.56 16.93 -6.67
CA PHE A 111 -6.24 17.99 -5.72
C PHE A 111 -7.25 18.10 -4.56
N GLY A 112 -8.22 17.20 -4.48
CA GLY A 112 -9.31 17.29 -3.49
C GLY A 112 -10.25 18.48 -3.72
N ILE A 113 -10.27 19.05 -4.93
CA ILE A 113 -11.17 20.14 -5.33
C ILE A 113 -12.31 19.48 -6.11
N SER A 114 -13.30 18.97 -5.38
CA SER A 114 -14.55 18.42 -5.91
C SER A 114 -15.73 18.96 -5.11
#